data_AF-X1VHP3-F1
#
_entry.id   AF-X1VHP3-F1
#
_cell.length_a   1.000
_cell.length_b   1.000
_cell.length_c   1.000
_cell.angle_alpha   90.00
_cell.angle_beta   90.00
_cell.angle_gamma   90.00
#
_symmetry.space_group_name_H-M   'P 1'
#
loop_
_entity.id
_entity.type
_entity.pdbx_description
1 polymer ?
#
loop_
_entity_poly.entity_id
_entity_poly.type
_entity_poly.pdbx_seq_one_letter_code
_entity_poly.pdbx_strand_id
1 'polypeptide(L)'
;DIQTEKYRELTDRVLNLYPNIKKIAITLRESHSANNNGWSAVLNNRKEFLISKKYEIYNIVDRVGGGDTFASGLIYGINNLPNDKESLEFAEWLSLK
;
A
#
# COMPACT_ATOMS: atom_id res chain seq x y z
N ASP A 1 3.40 12.88 9.56
CA ASP A 1 3.02 11.58 10.12
C ASP A 1 1.67 11.16 9.58
N ILE A 2 1.73 10.17 8.69
CA ILE A 2 0.58 9.44 8.17
C ILE A 2 -0.30 9.02 9.35
N GLN A 3 -1.54 9.46 9.34
CA GLN A 3 -2.55 9.00 10.28
C GLN A 3 -3.06 7.62 9.84
N THR A 4 -2.21 6.61 9.99
CA THR A 4 -2.49 5.21 9.61
C THR A 4 -3.79 4.69 10.21
N GLU A 5 -4.15 5.16 11.40
CA GLU A 5 -5.41 4.81 12.05
C GLU A 5 -6.65 5.32 11.28
N LYS A 6 -6.57 6.49 10.64
CA LYS A 6 -7.67 6.96 9.78
C LYS A 6 -7.86 6.07 8.56
N TYR A 7 -6.78 5.49 8.03
CA TYR A 7 -6.87 4.52 6.93
C TYR A 7 -7.44 3.19 7.41
N ARG A 8 -7.16 2.77 8.65
CA ARG A 8 -7.83 1.63 9.27
C ARG A 8 -9.34 1.87 9.36
N GLU A 9 -9.76 2.97 10.00
CA GLU A 9 -11.18 3.34 10.13
C GLU A 9 -11.89 3.42 8.78
N LEU A 10 -11.24 4.05 7.78
CA LEU A 10 -11.76 4.15 6.42
C LEU A 10 -11.97 2.76 5.79
N THR A 11 -10.94 1.92 5.82
CA THR A 11 -11.00 0.59 5.21
C THR A 11 -11.99 -0.33 5.92
N ASP A 12 -12.08 -0.26 7.25
CA ASP A 12 -13.09 -0.99 8.03
C ASP A 12 -14.51 -0.58 7.63
N ARG A 13 -14.76 0.74 7.47
CA ARG A 13 -16.07 1.23 7.03
C ARG A 13 -16.43 0.73 5.64
N VAL A 14 -15.49 0.74 4.69
CA VAL A 14 -15.72 0.24 3.33
C VAL A 14 -15.95 -1.28 3.34
N LEU A 15 -15.15 -2.04 4.08
CA LEU A 15 -15.31 -3.49 4.21
C LEU A 15 -16.64 -3.88 4.87
N ASN A 16 -17.16 -3.06 5.78
CA ASN A 16 -18.48 -3.27 6.38
C ASN A 16 -19.63 -2.98 5.39
N LEU A 17 -19.48 -1.94 4.54
CA LEU A 17 -20.47 -1.60 3.52
C LEU A 17 -20.50 -2.61 2.36
N TYR A 18 -19.37 -3.26 2.05
CA TYR A 18 -19.24 -4.19 0.93
C TYR A 18 -18.70 -5.56 1.37
N PRO A 19 -19.56 -6.48 1.87
CA PRO A 19 -19.14 -7.78 2.42
C PRO A 19 -18.44 -8.73 1.42
N ASN A 20 -18.62 -8.50 0.13
CA ASN A 20 -18.00 -9.25 -0.96
C ASN A 20 -16.51 -8.87 -1.16
N ILE A 21 -16.11 -7.64 -0.84
CA ILE A 21 -14.70 -7.22 -0.89
C ILE A 21 -13.91 -7.94 0.20
N LYS A 22 -12.80 -8.60 -0.13
CA LYS A 22 -12.02 -9.37 0.85
C LYS A 22 -10.84 -8.61 1.42
N LYS A 23 -10.24 -7.73 0.63
CA LYS A 23 -9.04 -6.98 0.99
C LYS A 23 -9.11 -5.59 0.37
N ILE A 24 -8.57 -4.59 1.06
CA ILE A 24 -8.35 -3.24 0.54
C ILE A 24 -6.90 -2.87 0.77
N ALA A 25 -6.20 -2.50 -0.31
CA ALA A 25 -4.86 -1.95 -0.24
C ALA A 25 -4.87 -0.48 -0.63
N ILE A 26 -4.08 0.34 0.04
CA ILE A 26 -3.95 1.78 -0.23
C ILE A 26 -2.47 2.13 -0.22
N THR A 27 -1.99 2.74 -1.30
CA THR A 27 -0.66 3.38 -1.31
C THR A 27 -0.75 4.75 -0.64
N LEU A 28 0.24 5.04 0.18
CA LEU A 28 0.31 6.20 1.04
C LEU A 28 1.53 7.03 0.66
N ARG A 29 1.28 8.27 0.24
CA ARG A 29 2.32 9.19 -0.17
C ARG A 29 2.34 10.40 0.75
N GLU A 30 3.46 10.61 1.44
CA GLU A 30 3.77 11.83 2.18
C GLU A 30 4.64 12.73 1.32
N SER A 31 4.07 13.79 0.76
CA SER A 31 4.87 14.78 0.03
C SER A 31 5.41 15.80 1.02
N HIS A 32 6.68 15.68 1.39
CA HIS A 32 7.38 16.66 2.22
C HIS A 32 7.92 17.82 1.37
N SER A 33 8.39 17.54 0.16
CA SER A 33 8.76 18.53 -0.86
C SER A 33 8.73 17.91 -2.26
N ALA A 34 9.02 18.68 -3.31
CA ALA A 34 9.12 18.16 -4.69
C ALA A 34 10.13 17.01 -4.82
N ASN A 35 11.18 17.01 -3.99
CA ASN A 35 12.29 16.05 -4.05
C ASN A 35 12.35 15.07 -2.88
N ASN A 36 11.48 15.21 -1.87
CA ASN A 36 11.43 14.33 -0.71
C ASN A 36 10.01 13.84 -0.49
N ASN A 37 9.78 12.54 -0.70
CA ASN A 37 8.49 11.92 -0.48
C ASN A 37 8.64 10.62 0.32
N GLY A 38 7.85 10.51 1.40
CA GLY A 38 7.63 9.24 2.06
C GLY A 38 6.65 8.40 1.24
N TRP A 39 6.98 7.14 1.01
CA TRP A 39 6.13 6.17 0.34
C TRP A 39 5.96 4.94 1.23
N SER A 40 4.73 4.45 1.31
CA SER A 40 4.34 3.27 2.06
C SER A 40 3.00 2.77 1.51
N ALA A 41 2.52 1.64 2.01
CA ALA A 41 1.20 1.14 1.71
C ALA A 41 0.58 0.46 2.94
N VAL A 42 -0.74 0.33 2.93
CA VAL A 42 -1.49 -0.43 3.92
C VAL A 42 -2.37 -1.46 3.25
N LEU A 43 -2.66 -2.55 3.95
CA LEU A 43 -3.57 -3.61 3.53
C LEU A 43 -4.47 -4.01 4.70
N ASN A 44 -5.78 -3.84 4.51
CA ASN A 44 -6.79 -4.38 5.41
C ASN A 44 -7.37 -5.65 4.79
N ASN A 45 -7.18 -6.79 5.45
CA ASN A 45 -7.68 -8.10 5.00
C ASN A 45 -8.85 -8.63 5.84
N ARG A 46 -9.52 -7.75 6.60
CA ARG A 46 -10.59 -8.04 7.60
C ARG A 46 -10.13 -8.77 8.86
N LYS A 47 -8.93 -9.34 8.89
CA LYS A 47 -8.36 -10.00 10.08
C LYS A 47 -7.38 -9.07 10.80
N GLU A 48 -6.61 -8.34 10.00
CA GLU A 48 -5.54 -7.46 10.45
C GLU A 48 -5.42 -6.26 9.51
N PHE A 49 -4.78 -5.22 10.05
CA PHE A 49 -4.40 -4.02 9.32
C PHE A 49 -2.88 -3.98 9.22
N LEU A 50 -2.36 -4.25 8.03
CA LEU A 50 -0.94 -4.35 7.73
C LEU A 50 -0.43 -3.02 7.17
N ILE A 51 0.79 -2.66 7.55
CA ILE A 51 1.49 -1.47 7.08
C ILE A 51 2.82 -1.94 6.47
N SER A 52 3.17 -1.49 5.27
CA SER A 52 4.45 -1.81 4.63
C SER A 52 5.62 -1.10 5.33
N LYS A 53 6.85 -1.41 4.92
CA LYS A 53 7.97 -0.49 5.15
C LYS A 53 7.69 0.87 4.55
N LYS A 54 8.17 1.90 5.24
CA LYS A 54 8.22 3.27 4.73
C LYS A 54 9.56 3.48 4.02
N TYR A 55 9.49 4.03 2.82
CA TYR A 55 10.64 4.40 2.00
C TYR A 55 10.66 5.91 1.82
N GLU A 56 11.81 6.53 2.08
CA GLU A 56 12.04 7.93 1.75
C GLU A 56 12.64 7.98 0.34
N ILE A 57 11.86 8.50 -0.62
CA ILE A 57 12.28 8.61 -2.01
C ILE A 57 12.86 10.02 -2.22
N TYR A 58 14.13 10.05 -2.57
CA TYR A 58 14.85 11.24 -2.98
C TYR A 58 15.03 11.22 -4.51
N ASN A 59 14.74 12.34 -5.18
CA ASN A 59 14.88 12.50 -6.64
C ASN A 59 13.97 11.58 -7.48
N ILE A 60 12.66 11.81 -7.44
CA ILE A 60 11.71 11.13 -8.34
C ILE A 60 12.02 11.53 -9.79
N VAL A 61 12.41 10.55 -10.62
CA VAL A 61 12.72 10.76 -12.05
C VAL A 61 11.44 10.70 -12.90
N ASP A 62 10.59 9.69 -12.67
CA ASP A 62 9.26 9.56 -13.24
C ASP A 62 8.35 8.84 -12.22
N ARG A 63 7.06 9.17 -12.20
CA ARG A 63 6.06 8.63 -11.26
C ARG A 63 4.93 7.88 -11.96
N VAL A 64 4.91 7.85 -13.29
CA VAL A 64 3.86 7.19 -14.07
C VAL A 64 4.00 5.67 -13.91
N GLY A 65 2.88 4.99 -13.64
CA GLY A 65 2.82 3.54 -13.53
C GLY A 65 3.20 2.97 -12.15
N GLY A 66 3.53 3.79 -11.15
CA GLY A 66 3.78 3.30 -9.78
C GLY A 66 2.57 2.58 -9.18
N GLY A 67 1.36 3.10 -9.38
CA GLY A 67 0.11 2.47 -8.95
C GLY A 67 -0.16 1.14 -9.66
N ASP A 68 0.02 1.09 -10.98
CA ASP A 68 -0.18 -0.14 -11.76
C ASP A 68 0.84 -1.23 -11.39
N THR A 69 2.07 -0.80 -11.12
CA THR A 69 3.15 -1.67 -10.66
C THR A 69 2.84 -2.22 -9.26
N PHE A 70 2.39 -1.38 -8.33
CA PHE A 70 1.93 -1.81 -7.01
C PHE A 70 0.79 -2.83 -7.11
N ALA A 71 -0.26 -2.51 -7.90
CA ALA A 71 -1.41 -3.39 -8.05
C ALA A 71 -1.01 -4.75 -8.64
N SER A 72 -0.17 -4.76 -9.69
CA SER A 72 0.34 -5.98 -10.30
C SER A 72 1.21 -6.79 -9.34
N GLY A 73 2.10 -6.12 -8.60
CA GLY A 73 2.94 -6.74 -7.58
C GLY A 73 2.12 -7.36 -6.44
N LEU A 74 1.05 -6.69 -6.02
CA LEU A 74 0.16 -7.20 -4.97
C LEU A 74 -0.65 -8.40 -5.44
N ILE A 75 -1.19 -8.38 -6.66
CA ILE A 75 -1.88 -9.53 -7.25
C ILE A 75 -0.93 -10.72 -7.36
N TYR A 76 0.30 -10.50 -7.83
CA TYR A 76 1.31 -11.55 -7.87
C TYR A 76 1.62 -12.08 -6.47
N GLY A 77 1.87 -11.18 -5.51
CA GLY A 77 2.20 -11.52 -4.13
C GLY A 77 1.14 -12.39 -3.48
N ILE A 78 -0.13 -12.00 -3.55
CA ILE A 78 -1.25 -12.75 -2.95
C ILE A 78 -1.31 -14.19 -3.47
N ASN A 79 -0.93 -14.43 -4.72
CA ASN A 79 -1.01 -15.75 -5.34
C ASN A 79 0.24 -16.61 -5.14
N ASN A 80 1.40 -16.01 -4.84
CA ASN A 80 2.70 -16.71 -4.90
C ASN A 80 3.54 -16.58 -3.62
N LEU A 81 3.20 -15.65 -2.72
CA LEU A 81 3.95 -15.41 -1.49
C LEU A 81 3.23 -16.00 -0.27
N PRO A 82 3.97 -16.30 0.81
CA PRO A 82 3.45 -17.04 1.96
C PRO A 82 2.28 -16.35 2.70
N ASN A 83 2.22 -15.02 2.68
CA ASN A 83 1.23 -14.25 3.43
C ASN A 83 1.01 -12.84 2.86
N ASP A 84 -0.05 -12.19 3.35
CA ASP A 84 -0.47 -10.85 2.93
C ASP A 84 0.57 -9.77 3.28
N LYS A 85 1.35 -9.94 4.34
CA LYS A 85 2.41 -9.01 4.72
C LYS A 85 3.57 -9.05 3.71
N GLU A 86 4.06 -10.23 3.37
CA GLU A 86 5.09 -10.38 2.32
C GLU A 86 4.60 -9.90 0.96
N SER A 87 3.32 -10.14 0.65
CA SER A 87 2.68 -9.62 -0.56
C SER A 87 2.68 -8.09 -0.61
N LEU A 88 2.34 -7.44 0.50
CA LEU A 88 2.34 -5.98 0.62
C LEU A 88 3.75 -5.40 0.51
N GLU A 89 4.73 -5.99 1.19
CA GLU A 89 6.14 -5.54 1.12
C GLU A 89 6.72 -5.68 -0.30
N PHE A 90 6.40 -6.78 -0.98
CA PHE A 90 6.84 -7.00 -2.36
C PHE A 90 6.23 -5.99 -3.33
N ALA A 91 4.92 -5.76 -3.24
CA ALA A 91 4.19 -4.82 -4.08
C ALA A 91 4.69 -3.38 -3.88
N GLU A 92 4.89 -3.01 -2.62
CA GLU A 92 5.43 -1.71 -2.23
C GLU A 92 6.82 -1.51 -2.83
N TRP A 93 7.76 -2.44 -2.58
CA TRP A 93 9.12 -2.35 -3.12
C TRP A 93 9.15 -2.23 -4.64
N LEU A 94 8.32 -3.01 -5.33
CA LEU A 94 8.25 -2.99 -6.79
C LEU A 94 7.75 -1.64 -7.34
N SER A 95 6.93 -0.91 -6.57
CA SER A 95 6.34 0.37 -6.97
C SER A 95 7.29 1.56 -6.89
N LEU A 96 8.45 1.41 -6.25
CA LEU A 96 9.45 2.47 -5.98
C LEU A 96 10.48 2.64 -7.12
N LYS A 97 10.09 2.40 -8.37
CA LYS A 97 10.99 2.48 -9.53
C LYS A 97 11.58 3.87 -9.76
#